data_AF-A0A914CFY7-F1
#
_entry.id   AF-A0A914CFY7-F1
#
_cell.length_a   1.000
_cell.length_b   1.000
_cell.length_c   1.000
_cell.angle_alpha   90.00
_cell.angle_beta   90.00
_cell.angle_gamma   90.00
#
_symmetry.space_group_name_H-M   'P 1'
#
loop_
_entity.id
_entity.type
_entity.pdbx_description
1 polymer ?
#
loop_
_entity_poly.entity_id
_entity_poly.type
_entity_poly.pdbx_seq_one_letter_code
_entity_poly.pdbx_strand_id
1 'polypeptide(L)'
;MRRETMYVPKEDAFNASSSEDEASFGSDTQHSESEINLGRMPSMDHQGSIEIHTSKMRIFVKYIKIIGPHIGLVALLVSYLLIGATIFHYIEVPNEIKTKEKELRTIFTLRDNFHENIWNLTHSADTVFNRESFNIVGQEYFEKLVELIFDAYRNQFIDQRHLLNKTEGNDMLWTFANSVFFATTVVTTIGK
;
A
#
# COMPACT_ATOMS: atom_id res chain seq x y z
N MET A 1 -57.38 22.16 4.58
CA MET A 1 -56.29 21.18 4.77
C MET A 1 -55.00 21.78 4.25
N ARG A 2 -53.95 21.72 5.07
CA ARG A 2 -52.69 22.47 5.04
C ARG A 2 -51.84 22.10 3.80
N ARG A 3 -51.31 23.10 3.07
CA ARG A 3 -50.32 22.92 2.00
C ARG A 3 -48.94 22.86 2.64
N GLU A 4 -48.30 21.69 2.59
CA GLU A 4 -46.89 21.50 2.97
C GLU A 4 -46.03 21.89 1.76
N THR A 5 -45.33 23.03 1.86
CA THR A 5 -44.36 23.47 0.87
C THR A 5 -42.99 22.89 1.22
N MET A 6 -42.43 22.18 0.23
CA MET A 6 -41.10 21.58 0.19
C MET A 6 -40.00 22.58 0.60
N TYR A 7 -39.18 22.21 1.59
CA TYR A 7 -38.00 22.96 2.02
C TYR A 7 -36.85 22.68 1.03
N VAL A 8 -36.45 23.70 0.29
CA VAL A 8 -35.25 23.70 -0.58
C VAL A 8 -34.17 24.49 0.16
N PRO A 9 -33.03 23.88 0.54
CA PRO A 9 -31.90 24.61 1.11
C PRO A 9 -31.35 25.58 0.06
N LYS A 10 -31.22 26.86 0.45
CA LYS A 10 -30.50 27.87 -0.34
C LYS A 10 -29.00 27.62 -0.22
N GLU A 11 -28.33 27.69 -1.36
CA GLU A 11 -26.88 27.63 -1.47
C GLU A 11 -26.27 28.90 -0.87
N ASP A 12 -25.42 28.74 0.14
CA ASP A 12 -24.70 29.85 0.74
C ASP A 12 -23.50 30.22 -0.14
N ALA A 13 -23.58 31.44 -0.65
CA ALA A 13 -22.61 32.08 -1.49
C ALA A 13 -21.28 32.31 -0.75
N PHE A 14 -20.21 32.09 -1.52
CA PHE A 14 -18.86 32.57 -1.34
C PHE A 14 -18.81 34.02 -0.80
N ASN A 15 -18.24 34.22 0.40
CA ASN A 15 -17.89 35.54 0.89
C ASN A 15 -16.40 35.59 1.25
N ALA A 16 -15.61 36.20 0.37
CA ALA A 16 -14.23 36.58 0.60
C ALA A 16 -14.21 37.99 1.20
N SER A 17 -13.86 38.10 2.48
CA SER A 17 -13.59 39.38 3.13
C SER A 17 -12.14 39.40 3.60
N SER A 18 -11.32 40.13 2.84
CA SER A 18 -10.02 40.65 3.26
C SER A 18 -10.21 41.72 4.34
N SER A 19 -9.42 41.66 5.40
CA SER A 19 -9.22 42.78 6.32
C SER A 19 -7.86 43.41 6.00
N GLU A 20 -7.91 44.61 5.43
CA GLU A 20 -6.80 45.54 5.30
C GLU A 20 -6.78 46.42 6.55
N ASP A 21 -5.62 46.53 7.20
CA ASP A 21 -5.34 47.53 8.22
C ASP A 21 -4.61 48.72 7.56
N GLU A 22 -5.17 49.92 7.77
CA GLU A 22 -4.65 51.20 7.30
C GLU A 22 -3.38 51.65 8.04
N ALA A 23 -2.52 52.39 7.33
CA ALA A 23 -1.80 53.54 7.90
C ALA A 23 -1.34 54.54 6.81
N SER A 24 -2.18 55.57 6.59
CA SER A 24 -1.88 57.02 6.70
C SER A 24 -0.65 57.68 6.02
N PHE A 25 -0.97 58.83 5.37
CA PHE A 25 -0.18 60.07 5.14
C PHE A 25 0.75 60.10 3.91
N GLY A 26 0.79 61.07 2.99
CA GLY A 26 0.19 62.40 2.83
C GLY A 26 1.09 63.24 1.90
N SER A 27 0.52 64.11 1.04
CA SER A 27 1.13 65.20 0.21
C SER A 27 2.16 64.78 -0.86
N ASP A 28 2.34 65.40 -2.04
CA ASP A 28 1.91 66.66 -2.63
C ASP A 28 1.94 66.55 -4.17
N THR A 29 1.25 67.48 -4.83
CA THR A 29 1.21 67.63 -6.29
C THR A 29 2.24 68.67 -6.74
N GLN A 30 3.10 68.38 -7.73
CA GLN A 30 3.61 69.45 -8.62
C GLN A 30 4.16 68.95 -9.96
N HIS A 31 3.95 69.79 -10.98
CA HIS A 31 4.18 69.63 -12.42
C HIS A 31 5.59 70.06 -12.88
N SER A 32 5.96 69.63 -14.09
CA SER A 32 7.02 70.14 -15.00
C SER A 32 8.46 69.73 -14.63
N GLU A 33 9.38 69.32 -15.52
CA GLU A 33 9.60 69.62 -16.94
C GLU A 33 10.17 68.41 -17.70
N SER A 34 9.84 68.31 -18.99
CA SER A 34 10.43 67.37 -19.93
C SER A 34 11.73 67.94 -20.51
N GLU A 35 12.87 67.63 -19.89
CA GLU A 35 14.18 67.84 -20.52
C GLU A 35 14.61 66.60 -21.31
N ILE A 36 14.62 66.77 -22.63
CA ILE A 36 15.24 65.90 -23.63
C ILE A 36 16.75 65.80 -23.37
N ASN A 37 17.17 64.80 -22.60
CA ASN A 37 18.59 64.43 -22.49
C ASN A 37 18.99 63.53 -23.68
N LEU A 38 19.61 64.16 -24.66
CA LEU A 38 20.28 63.52 -25.78
C LEU A 38 21.59 62.86 -25.30
N GLY A 39 21.62 61.53 -25.32
CA GLY A 39 22.87 60.76 -25.37
C GLY A 39 23.36 60.18 -24.04
N ARG A 40 22.88 58.98 -23.72
CA ARG A 40 23.73 57.96 -23.07
C ARG A 40 23.30 56.57 -23.53
N MET A 41 24.25 55.84 -24.09
CA MET A 41 24.09 54.46 -24.56
C MET A 41 23.53 53.55 -23.46
N PRO A 42 22.67 52.57 -23.80
CA PRO A 42 22.25 51.55 -22.85
C PRO A 42 23.46 50.68 -22.52
N SER A 43 24.05 50.89 -21.34
CA SER A 43 24.99 49.92 -20.76
C SER A 43 24.17 48.73 -20.28
N MET A 44 24.40 47.58 -20.91
CA MET A 44 23.82 46.27 -20.58
C MET A 44 23.81 46.03 -19.06
N ASP A 45 22.59 45.93 -18.57
CA ASP A 45 22.09 45.49 -17.30
C ASP A 45 22.56 44.07 -16.95
N HIS A 46 23.74 43.96 -16.35
CA HIS A 46 24.19 42.71 -15.69
C HIS A 46 23.96 42.73 -14.17
N GLN A 47 23.46 43.84 -13.63
CA GLN A 47 23.22 44.02 -12.18
C GLN A 47 21.85 43.46 -11.74
N GLY A 48 20.84 43.50 -12.61
CA GLY A 48 19.48 43.05 -12.29
C GLY A 48 19.33 41.53 -12.15
N SER A 49 20.15 40.74 -12.83
CA SER A 49 20.10 39.28 -12.74
C SER A 49 20.60 38.76 -11.38
N ILE A 50 21.61 39.41 -10.77
CA ILE A 50 22.20 39.00 -9.49
C ILE A 50 21.26 39.32 -8.31
N GLU A 51 20.64 40.50 -8.28
CA GLU A 51 19.71 40.87 -7.19
C GLU A 51 18.41 40.04 -7.21
N ILE A 52 17.88 39.75 -8.41
CA ILE A 52 16.71 38.88 -8.57
C ILE A 52 17.03 37.45 -8.11
N HIS A 53 18.23 36.94 -8.38
CA HIS A 53 18.64 35.61 -7.91
C HIS A 53 18.77 35.55 -6.39
N THR A 54 19.33 36.61 -5.78
CA THR A 54 19.56 36.70 -4.32
C THR A 54 18.26 36.86 -3.53
N SER A 55 17.29 37.62 -4.06
CA SER A 55 15.95 37.76 -3.47
C SER A 55 15.13 36.48 -3.56
N LYS A 56 15.11 35.81 -4.73
CA LYS A 56 14.47 34.50 -4.91
C LYS A 56 15.06 33.44 -3.98
N MET A 57 16.38 33.42 -3.80
CA MET A 57 17.06 32.45 -2.92
C MET A 57 16.69 32.64 -1.45
N ARG A 58 16.55 33.89 -0.96
CA ARG A 58 16.10 34.18 0.41
C ARG A 58 14.65 33.75 0.67
N ILE A 59 13.79 33.92 -0.33
CA ILE A 59 12.39 33.47 -0.27
C ILE A 59 12.34 31.94 -0.26
N PHE A 60 13.07 31.28 -1.17
CA PHE A 60 13.16 29.82 -1.23
C PHE A 60 13.69 29.19 0.06
N VAL A 61 14.71 29.79 0.68
CA VAL A 61 15.24 29.34 1.98
C VAL A 61 14.20 29.48 3.10
N LYS A 62 13.41 30.57 3.11
CA LYS A 62 12.27 30.70 4.05
C LYS A 62 11.23 29.60 3.85
N TYR A 63 10.88 29.28 2.60
CA TYR A 63 9.95 28.20 2.28
C TYR A 63 10.47 26.84 2.72
N ILE A 64 11.73 26.50 2.43
CA ILE A 64 12.36 25.25 2.91
C ILE A 64 12.36 25.18 4.44
N LYS A 65 12.63 26.29 5.13
CA LYS A 65 12.69 26.32 6.59
C LYS A 65 11.32 26.09 7.26
N ILE A 66 10.24 26.49 6.59
CA ILE A 66 8.86 26.30 7.06
C ILE A 66 8.31 24.92 6.69
N ILE A 67 8.53 24.44 5.46
CA ILE A 67 7.99 23.15 4.99
C ILE A 67 8.91 21.96 5.31
N GLY A 68 10.19 22.22 5.54
CA GLY A 68 11.22 21.23 5.86
C GLY A 68 10.87 20.29 7.02
N PRO A 69 10.36 20.76 8.18
CA PRO A 69 9.98 19.85 9.26
C PRO A 69 8.76 18.98 8.89
N HIS A 70 7.81 19.49 8.11
CA HIS A 70 6.66 18.71 7.66
C HIS A 70 7.08 17.61 6.67
N ILE A 71 7.92 17.94 5.68
CA ILE A 71 8.47 16.95 4.75
C ILE A 71 9.37 15.95 5.48
N GLY A 72 10.19 16.41 6.42
CA GLY A 72 11.09 15.56 7.19
C GLY A 72 10.33 14.55 8.04
N LEU A 73 9.22 14.96 8.66
CA LEU A 73 8.37 14.09 9.47
C LEU A 73 7.68 13.02 8.61
N VAL A 74 7.16 13.38 7.44
CA VAL A 74 6.58 12.42 6.49
C VAL A 74 7.65 11.47 5.94
N ALA A 75 8.82 11.99 5.59
CA ALA A 75 9.93 11.17 5.09
C ALA A 75 10.43 10.19 6.16
N LEU A 76 10.52 10.61 7.42
CA LEU A 76 10.87 9.75 8.54
C LEU A 76 9.84 8.63 8.70
N LEU A 77 8.55 8.96 8.64
CA LEU A 77 7.48 7.98 8.69
C LEU A 77 7.58 6.95 7.55
N VAL A 78 7.79 7.40 6.31
CA VAL A 78 7.97 6.51 5.16
C VAL A 78 9.20 5.62 5.34
N SER A 79 10.33 6.18 5.81
CA SER A 79 11.55 5.40 6.06
C SER A 79 11.32 4.31 7.12
N TYR A 80 10.58 4.64 8.18
CA TYR A 80 10.21 3.69 9.23
C TYR A 80 9.35 2.55 8.68
N LEU A 81 8.38 2.85 7.81
CA LEU A 81 7.56 1.85 7.14
C LEU A 81 8.38 0.93 6.23
N LEU A 82 9.31 1.49 5.44
CA LEU A 82 10.17 0.71 4.55
C LEU A 82 11.11 -0.23 5.33
N ILE A 83 11.66 0.25 6.45
CA ILE A 83 12.49 -0.56 7.34
C ILE A 83 11.65 -1.70 7.93
N GLY A 84 10.46 -1.39 8.48
CA GLY A 84 9.54 -2.39 9.02
C GLY A 84 9.13 -3.43 7.97
N ALA A 85 8.77 -2.99 6.77
CA ALA A 85 8.42 -3.86 5.64
C ALA A 85 9.57 -4.78 5.25
N THR A 86 10.81 -4.27 5.22
CA THR A 86 12.00 -5.07 4.91
C THR A 86 12.23 -6.16 5.96
N ILE A 87 12.05 -5.83 7.24
CA ILE A 87 12.19 -6.77 8.35
C ILE A 87 11.12 -7.88 8.26
N PHE A 88 9.85 -7.51 8.10
CA PHE A 88 8.77 -8.49 7.97
C PHE A 88 8.95 -9.37 6.75
N HIS A 89 9.28 -8.78 5.60
CA HIS A 89 9.57 -9.54 4.39
C HIS A 89 10.70 -10.56 4.62
N TYR A 90 11.80 -10.14 5.25
CA TYR A 90 12.94 -11.04 5.47
C TYR A 90 12.60 -12.22 6.39
N ILE A 91 11.75 -12.03 7.38
CA ILE A 91 11.40 -13.06 8.38
C ILE A 91 10.29 -13.98 7.86
N GLU A 92 9.26 -13.41 7.23
CA GLU A 92 8.06 -14.16 6.88
C GLU A 92 8.19 -14.95 5.58
N VAL A 93 8.96 -14.44 4.60
CA VAL A 93 9.25 -15.14 3.34
C VAL A 93 9.78 -16.56 3.54
N PRO A 94 10.85 -16.80 4.34
CA PRO A 94 11.36 -18.15 4.54
C PRO A 94 10.40 -19.03 5.34
N ASN A 95 9.58 -18.45 6.22
CA ASN A 95 8.58 -19.19 6.98
C ASN A 95 7.42 -19.66 6.09
N GLU A 96 6.95 -18.80 5.18
CA GLU A 96 5.94 -19.13 4.18
C GLU A 96 6.40 -20.29 3.31
N ILE A 97 7.62 -20.23 2.76
CA ILE A 97 8.14 -21.28 1.87
C ILE A 97 8.20 -22.62 2.59
N LYS A 98 8.77 -22.66 3.81
CA LYS A 98 8.89 -23.90 4.59
C LYS A 98 7.53 -24.49 4.96
N THR A 99 6.58 -23.65 5.37
CA THR A 99 5.23 -24.09 5.76
C THR A 99 4.49 -24.64 4.56
N LYS A 100 4.52 -23.90 3.44
CA LYS A 100 3.94 -24.29 2.15
C LYS A 100 4.48 -25.64 1.67
N GLU A 101 5.81 -25.81 1.64
CA GLU A 101 6.43 -27.07 1.23
C GLU A 101 6.05 -28.24 2.14
N LYS A 102 6.04 -28.03 3.46
CA LYS A 102 5.69 -29.07 4.43
C LYS A 102 4.24 -29.53 4.28
N GLU A 103 3.30 -28.59 4.17
CA GLU A 103 1.88 -28.88 4.04
C GLU A 103 1.56 -29.55 2.70
N LEU A 104 2.08 -29.02 1.59
CA LEU A 104 1.92 -29.63 0.27
C LEU A 104 2.50 -31.04 0.23
N ARG A 105 3.70 -31.25 0.78
CA ARG A 105 4.31 -32.57 0.85
C ARG A 105 3.44 -33.54 1.65
N THR A 106 2.87 -33.10 2.76
CA THR A 106 2.03 -33.94 3.61
C THR A 106 0.75 -34.36 2.88
N ILE A 107 0.08 -33.41 2.20
CA ILE A 107 -1.13 -33.67 1.43
C ILE A 107 -0.84 -34.61 0.25
N PHE A 108 0.21 -34.35 -0.54
CA PHE A 108 0.56 -35.22 -1.67
C PHE A 108 0.98 -36.61 -1.21
N THR A 109 1.75 -36.72 -0.12
CA THR A 109 2.13 -38.00 0.46
C THR A 109 0.90 -38.79 0.92
N LEU A 110 -0.09 -38.14 1.55
CA LEU A 110 -1.32 -38.82 1.95
C LEU A 110 -2.13 -39.29 0.73
N ARG A 111 -2.22 -38.45 -0.30
CA ARG A 111 -2.91 -38.79 -1.56
C ARG A 111 -2.24 -39.96 -2.29
N ASP A 112 -0.92 -39.99 -2.31
CA ASP A 112 -0.15 -41.06 -2.96
C ASP A 112 -0.27 -42.36 -2.14
N ASN A 113 -0.15 -42.30 -0.81
CA ASN A 113 -0.39 -43.44 0.07
C ASN A 113 -1.79 -44.02 -0.08
N PHE A 114 -2.81 -43.17 -0.23
CA PHE A 114 -4.17 -43.62 -0.51
C PHE A 114 -4.24 -44.36 -1.85
N HIS A 115 -3.67 -43.80 -2.92
CA HIS A 115 -3.64 -44.46 -4.24
C HIS A 115 -2.91 -45.81 -4.19
N GLU A 116 -1.74 -45.86 -3.55
CA GLU A 116 -0.97 -47.10 -3.39
C GLU A 116 -1.73 -48.14 -2.57
N ASN A 117 -2.38 -47.72 -1.48
CA ASN A 117 -3.19 -48.62 -0.66
C ASN A 117 -4.37 -49.18 -1.47
N ILE A 118 -5.12 -48.34 -2.19
CA ILE A 118 -6.22 -48.80 -3.05
C ILE A 118 -5.71 -49.70 -4.19
N TRP A 119 -4.57 -49.37 -4.80
CA TRP A 119 -3.94 -50.17 -5.85
C TRP A 119 -3.55 -51.55 -5.32
N ASN A 120 -2.86 -51.62 -4.18
CA ASN A 120 -2.45 -52.86 -3.54
C ASN A 120 -3.66 -53.73 -3.16
N LEU A 121 -4.71 -53.13 -2.61
CA LEU A 121 -5.98 -53.81 -2.31
C LEU A 121 -6.66 -54.36 -3.57
N THR A 122 -6.59 -53.66 -4.69
CA THR A 122 -7.17 -54.10 -5.97
C THR A 122 -6.34 -55.18 -6.65
N HIS A 123 -5.01 -55.11 -6.53
CA HIS A 123 -4.08 -56.06 -7.17
C HIS A 123 -3.97 -57.39 -6.39
N SER A 124 -4.27 -57.37 -5.10
CA SER A 124 -4.30 -58.56 -4.23
C SER A 124 -5.58 -59.38 -4.46
N ALA A 125 -5.68 -60.00 -5.63
CA ALA A 125 -6.85 -60.72 -6.16
C ALA A 125 -7.35 -61.93 -5.32
N ASP A 126 -6.65 -62.33 -4.26
CA ASP A 126 -7.02 -63.48 -3.40
C ASP A 126 -7.83 -63.09 -2.15
N THR A 127 -8.03 -61.81 -1.86
CA THR A 127 -8.85 -61.39 -0.71
C THR A 127 -10.25 -61.00 -1.16
N VAL A 128 -11.28 -61.67 -0.59
CA VAL A 128 -12.69 -61.30 -0.77
C VAL A 128 -12.89 -59.93 -0.15
N PHE A 129 -12.69 -58.89 -0.95
CA PHE A 129 -12.66 -57.52 -0.48
C PHE A 129 -14.09 -57.05 -0.19
N ASN A 130 -14.45 -56.98 1.10
CA ASN A 130 -15.75 -56.50 1.53
C ASN A 130 -15.85 -54.99 1.30
N ARG A 131 -16.93 -54.54 0.66
CA ARG A 131 -17.22 -53.13 0.39
C ARG A 131 -17.25 -52.28 1.68
N GLU A 132 -17.59 -52.89 2.80
CA GLU A 132 -17.56 -52.25 4.11
C GLU A 132 -16.14 -51.88 4.54
N SER A 133 -15.17 -52.79 4.39
CA SER A 133 -13.77 -52.53 4.72
C SER A 133 -13.17 -51.45 3.81
N PHE A 134 -13.54 -51.41 2.53
CA PHE A 134 -13.19 -50.31 1.63
C PHE A 134 -13.73 -48.98 2.11
N ASN A 135 -15.02 -48.94 2.48
CA ASN A 135 -15.66 -47.70 2.92
C ASN A 135 -15.04 -47.20 4.23
N ILE A 136 -14.69 -48.08 5.17
CA ILE A 136 -14.04 -47.70 6.44
C ILE A 136 -12.67 -47.10 6.17
N VAL A 137 -11.83 -47.77 5.37
CA VAL A 137 -10.49 -47.27 5.02
C VAL A 137 -10.60 -45.97 4.23
N GLY A 138 -11.46 -45.92 3.21
CA GLY A 138 -11.68 -44.71 2.41
C GLY A 138 -12.16 -43.53 3.26
N GLN A 139 -13.06 -43.77 4.20
CA GLN A 139 -13.56 -42.77 5.12
C GLN A 139 -12.45 -42.21 6.02
N GLU A 140 -11.59 -43.06 6.58
CA GLU A 140 -10.46 -42.63 7.42
C GLU A 140 -9.47 -41.75 6.65
N TYR A 141 -9.11 -42.14 5.42
CA TYR A 141 -8.23 -41.34 4.57
C TYR A 141 -8.90 -40.03 4.14
N PHE A 142 -10.20 -40.05 3.87
CA PHE A 142 -10.96 -38.87 3.49
C PHE A 142 -11.04 -37.86 4.64
N GLU A 143 -11.34 -38.31 5.85
CA GLU A 143 -11.37 -37.46 7.04
C GLU A 143 -10.01 -36.80 7.27
N LYS A 144 -8.92 -37.58 7.23
CA LYS A 144 -7.55 -37.04 7.35
C LYS A 144 -7.20 -36.05 6.23
N LEU A 145 -7.63 -36.32 5.01
CA LEU A 145 -7.38 -35.42 3.88
C LEU A 145 -8.14 -34.09 4.05
N VAL A 146 -9.40 -34.15 4.45
CA VAL A 146 -10.22 -32.95 4.70
C VAL A 146 -9.61 -32.12 5.84
N GLU A 147 -9.18 -32.75 6.93
CA GLU A 147 -8.49 -32.06 8.03
C GLU A 147 -7.22 -31.35 7.55
N LEU A 148 -6.36 -32.04 6.79
CA LEU A 148 -5.11 -31.45 6.28
C LEU A 148 -5.35 -30.33 5.29
N ILE A 149 -6.33 -30.46 4.39
CA ILE A 149 -6.68 -29.39 3.45
C ILE A 149 -7.25 -28.19 4.19
N PHE A 150 -8.12 -28.41 5.18
CA PHE A 150 -8.70 -27.34 5.98
C PHE A 150 -7.63 -26.60 6.78
N ASP A 151 -6.69 -27.33 7.41
CA ASP A 151 -5.59 -26.72 8.16
C ASP A 151 -4.63 -25.93 7.25
N ALA A 152 -4.30 -26.49 6.08
CA ALA A 152 -3.50 -25.81 5.06
C ALA A 152 -4.18 -24.52 4.54
N TYR A 153 -5.49 -24.56 4.31
CA TYR A 153 -6.24 -23.38 3.86
C TYR A 153 -6.32 -22.30 4.95
N ARG A 154 -6.48 -22.71 6.22
CA ARG A 154 -6.49 -21.80 7.36
C ARG A 154 -5.18 -21.02 7.51
N ASN A 155 -4.05 -21.63 7.16
CA ASN A 155 -2.75 -20.96 7.21
C ASN A 155 -2.55 -19.93 6.09
N GLN A 156 -3.50 -19.76 5.16
CA GLN A 156 -3.54 -18.73 4.10
C GLN A 156 -2.35 -18.72 3.11
N PHE A 157 -1.34 -19.57 3.33
CA PHE A 157 -0.16 -19.69 2.46
C PHE A 157 -0.40 -20.60 1.24
N ILE A 158 -1.46 -21.39 1.24
CA ILE A 158 -1.77 -22.38 0.19
C ILE A 158 -3.08 -22.02 -0.50
N ASP A 159 -3.01 -21.79 -1.80
CA ASP A 159 -4.18 -21.60 -2.66
C ASP A 159 -4.54 -22.88 -3.42
N GLN A 160 -5.75 -22.96 -3.98
CA GLN A 160 -6.25 -24.09 -4.77
C GLN A 160 -5.28 -24.48 -5.90
N ARG A 161 -4.59 -23.51 -6.50
CA ARG A 161 -3.59 -23.76 -7.55
C ARG A 161 -2.40 -24.59 -7.07
N HIS A 162 -1.98 -24.38 -5.82
CA HIS A 162 -0.89 -25.12 -5.20
C HIS A 162 -1.28 -26.58 -4.96
N LEU A 163 -2.52 -26.81 -4.48
CA LEU A 163 -3.06 -28.16 -4.26
C LEU A 163 -3.23 -28.95 -5.57
N LEU A 164 -3.53 -28.25 -6.67
CA LEU A 164 -3.69 -28.85 -8.00
C LEU A 164 -2.37 -29.00 -8.76
N ASN A 165 -1.22 -28.67 -8.14
CA ASN A 165 0.09 -28.63 -8.79
C ASN A 165 0.08 -27.80 -10.09
N LYS A 166 -0.68 -26.70 -10.09
CA LYS A 166 -0.85 -25.76 -11.23
C LYS A 166 -0.24 -24.39 -10.94
N THR A 167 0.74 -24.33 -10.04
CA THR A 167 1.38 -23.08 -9.66
C THR A 167 2.57 -22.75 -10.54
N GLU A 168 2.64 -21.50 -10.98
CA GLU A 168 3.79 -20.94 -11.71
C GLU A 168 4.89 -20.42 -10.76
N GLY A 169 4.89 -20.84 -9.50
CA GLY A 169 5.93 -20.52 -8.51
C GLY A 169 5.94 -19.07 -8.01
N ASN A 170 5.10 -18.17 -8.54
CA ASN A 170 5.08 -16.74 -8.20
C ASN A 170 3.97 -16.34 -7.21
N ASP A 171 3.15 -17.28 -6.76
CA ASP A 171 2.04 -17.00 -5.83
C ASP A 171 2.59 -16.97 -4.39
N MET A 172 3.23 -15.86 -4.03
CA MET A 172 3.77 -15.62 -2.68
C MET A 172 2.94 -14.57 -1.94
N LEU A 173 2.53 -14.88 -0.70
CA LEU A 173 1.77 -13.93 0.12
C LEU A 173 2.68 -12.78 0.57
N TRP A 174 3.92 -13.09 0.98
CA TRP A 174 4.88 -12.11 1.47
C TRP A 174 5.73 -11.52 0.35
N THR A 175 5.11 -10.81 -0.58
CA THR A 175 5.83 -9.92 -1.50
C THR A 175 6.22 -8.62 -0.79
N PHE A 176 7.26 -7.94 -1.28
CA PHE A 176 7.68 -6.65 -0.72
C PHE A 176 6.52 -5.62 -0.64
N ALA A 177 5.67 -5.56 -1.68
CA ALA A 177 4.49 -4.69 -1.68
C ALA A 177 3.51 -5.04 -0.56
N ASN A 178 3.25 -6.33 -0.34
CA ASN A 178 2.39 -6.81 0.74
C ASN A 178 3.00 -6.55 2.12
N SER A 179 4.32 -6.67 2.27
CA SER A 179 5.02 -6.32 3.51
C SER A 179 4.93 -4.83 3.84
N VAL A 180 4.97 -3.95 2.85
CA VAL A 180 4.76 -2.50 3.04
C VAL A 180 3.32 -2.21 3.45
N PHE A 181 2.35 -2.85 2.80
CA PHE A 181 0.94 -2.72 3.17
C PHE A 181 0.71 -3.19 4.61
N PHE A 182 1.25 -4.35 4.98
CA PHE A 182 1.17 -4.90 6.33
C PHE A 182 1.84 -3.98 7.37
N ALA A 183 3.05 -3.50 7.10
CA ALA A 183 3.73 -2.54 8.00
C ALA A 183 2.88 -1.28 8.22
N THR A 184 2.19 -0.81 7.18
CA THR A 184 1.29 0.35 7.26
C THR A 184 0.09 0.06 8.15
N THR A 185 -0.60 -1.07 7.97
CA THR A 185 -1.79 -1.42 8.78
C THR A 185 -1.47 -1.64 10.25
N VAL A 186 -0.27 -2.14 10.57
CA VAL A 186 0.24 -2.28 11.94
C VAL A 186 0.44 -0.90 12.58
N VAL A 187 1.10 0.01 11.88
CA VAL A 187 1.35 1.38 12.37
C VAL A 187 0.04 2.17 12.51
N THR A 188 -0.89 2.03 11.56
CA THR A 188 -2.21 2.68 11.64
C THR A 188 -3.19 1.94 12.56
N THR A 189 -2.76 0.85 13.20
CA THR A 189 -3.56 0.05 14.15
C THR A 189 -4.85 -0.55 13.58
N ILE A 190 -4.88 -0.78 12.26
CA ILE A 190 -6.02 -1.41 11.57
C ILE A 190 -6.01 -2.92 11.75
N GLY A 191 -4.82 -3.54 11.69
CA GLY A 191 -4.62 -5.00 11.71
C GLY A 191 -4.72 -5.63 13.10
N LYS A 192 -5.84 -5.41 13.80
CA LYS A 192 -6.21 -6.14 15.03
C LYS A 192 -7.31 -7.16 14.75
#